data_AF-A0AA40DEI0-F1
#
_entry.id   AF-A0AA40DEI0-F1
#
_cell.length_a   1.000
_cell.length_b   1.000
_cell.length_c   1.000
_cell.angle_alpha   90.00
_cell.angle_beta   90.00
_cell.angle_gamma   90.00
#
_symmetry.space_group_name_H-M   'P 1'
#
loop_
_entity.id
_entity.type
_entity.pdbx_description
1 polymer ?
#
loop_
_entity_poly.entity_id
_entity_poly.type
_entity_poly.pdbx_seq_one_letter_code
_entity_poly.pdbx_strand_id
1 'polypeptide(L)'
;MLEMASFVALQMPKLDVMELWNGRRGIASVFRYQGPRKRADHHADITWRSTWPLMLEPRVCRAWTTIAVKRDKREGEFDVVEGPEMLYFGKDKIRSHGDAIHHFYSL
;
A
#
# COMPACT_ATOMS: atom_id res chain seq x y z
N MET A 1 -0.78 -2.69 12.26
CA MET A 1 -0.23 -1.38 11.84
C MET A 1 -0.98 -0.81 10.64
N LEU A 2 -1.04 -1.51 9.49
CA LEU A 2 -1.74 -1.01 8.29
C LEU A 2 -3.25 -0.74 8.51
N GLU A 3 -3.92 -1.53 9.34
CA GLU A 3 -5.31 -1.27 9.73
C GLU A 3 -5.44 0.05 10.52
N MET A 4 -4.58 0.27 11.52
CA MET A 4 -4.57 1.51 12.31
C MET A 4 -4.28 2.74 11.42
N ALA A 5 -3.40 2.58 10.44
CA ALA A 5 -3.07 3.64 9.49
C ALA A 5 -4.26 4.07 8.62
N SER A 6 -5.22 3.17 8.34
CA SER A 6 -6.42 3.54 7.57
C SER A 6 -7.29 4.55 8.32
N PHE A 7 -7.40 4.43 9.65
CA PHE A 7 -8.13 5.38 10.49
C PHE A 7 -7.46 6.76 10.51
N VAL A 8 -6.12 6.80 10.49
CA VAL A 8 -5.38 8.06 10.36
C VAL A 8 -5.60 8.67 8.97
N ALA A 9 -5.55 7.85 7.92
CA ALA A 9 -5.81 8.30 6.55
C ALA A 9 -7.22 8.93 6.42
N LEU A 10 -8.23 8.45 7.13
CA LEU A 10 -9.57 9.06 7.14
C LEU A 10 -9.54 10.54 7.57
N GLN A 11 -8.64 10.91 8.47
CA GLN A 11 -8.50 12.28 9.00
C GLN A 11 -7.68 13.20 8.09
N MET A 12 -7.21 12.73 6.94
CA MET A 12 -6.32 13.47 6.03
C MET A 12 -7.00 13.85 4.70
N PRO A 13 -8.08 14.65 4.65
CA PRO A 13 -9.02 14.75 3.51
C PRO A 13 -8.43 15.11 2.13
N LYS A 14 -7.17 15.56 2.06
CA LYS A 14 -6.42 15.83 0.82
C LYS A 14 -5.31 14.80 0.51
N LEU A 15 -5.38 13.62 1.13
CA LEU A 15 -4.40 12.55 0.93
C LEU A 15 -4.64 11.89 -0.43
N ASP A 16 -3.73 12.17 -1.36
CA ASP A 16 -3.71 11.56 -2.69
C ASP A 16 -2.94 10.24 -2.71
N VAL A 17 -1.80 10.18 -2.02
CA VAL A 17 -0.95 8.99 -1.93
C VAL A 17 -0.45 8.81 -0.50
N MET A 18 -0.52 7.58 0.01
CA MET A 18 0.17 7.18 1.24
C MET A 18 1.01 5.94 0.96
N GLU A 19 2.26 5.98 1.39
CA GLU A 19 3.13 4.82 1.36
C GLU A 19 3.65 4.49 2.75
N LEU A 20 3.54 3.22 3.11
CA LEU A 20 4.03 2.69 4.38
C LEU A 20 5.08 1.64 4.06
N TRP A 21 6.33 2.03 4.36
CA TRP A 21 7.52 1.25 4.07
C TRP A 21 7.91 0.44 5.31
N ASN A 22 8.21 -0.83 5.10
CA ASN A 22 8.79 -1.69 6.12
C ASN A 22 10.01 -2.40 5.50
N GLY A 23 11.19 -2.15 6.04
CA GLY A 23 12.43 -2.69 5.49
C GLY A 23 13.42 -3.04 6.60
N ARG A 24 14.14 -4.14 6.45
CA ARG A 24 15.34 -4.40 7.24
C ARG A 24 16.26 -5.29 6.42
N ARG A 25 17.40 -5.68 6.97
CA ARG A 25 18.34 -6.55 6.26
C ARG A 25 17.62 -7.81 5.72
N GLY A 26 17.68 -7.99 4.40
CA GLY A 26 17.14 -9.13 3.66
C GLY A 26 15.62 -9.12 3.43
N ILE A 27 14.87 -8.13 3.90
CA ILE A 27 13.42 -8.07 3.70
C ILE A 27 12.94 -6.64 3.45
N ALA A 28 12.02 -6.46 2.51
CA ALA A 28 11.29 -5.20 2.36
C ALA A 28 9.85 -5.39 1.86
N SER A 29 8.98 -4.47 2.24
CA SER A 29 7.62 -4.39 1.76
C SER A 29 7.13 -2.96 1.73
N VAL A 30 6.27 -2.64 0.77
CA VAL A 30 5.58 -1.36 0.69
C VAL A 30 4.09 -1.60 0.53
N PHE A 31 3.32 -0.93 1.37
CA PHE A 31 1.90 -0.70 1.18
C PHE A 31 1.73 0.69 0.58
N ARG A 32 1.02 0.77 -0.55
CA ARG A 32 0.67 2.04 -1.19
C ARG A 32 -0.84 2.14 -1.30
N TYR A 33 -1.40 3.21 -0.73
CA TYR A 33 -2.74 3.68 -1.02
C TYR A 33 -2.64 4.83 -2.01
N GLN A 34 -3.44 4.80 -3.07
CA GLN A 34 -3.64 5.91 -3.97
C GLN A 34 -5.13 6.24 -4.01
N GLY A 35 -5.48 7.45 -3.56
CA GLY A 35 -6.84 7.97 -3.69
C GLY A 35 -7.21 8.23 -5.14
N PRO A 36 -8.49 8.55 -5.41
CA PRO A 36 -8.96 8.79 -6.76
C PRO A 36 -8.19 9.93 -7.44
N ARG A 37 -7.64 9.67 -8.63
CA ARG A 37 -6.80 10.65 -9.35
C ARG A 37 -7.62 11.82 -9.92
N LYS A 38 -8.90 11.58 -10.22
CA LYS A 38 -9.88 12.58 -10.65
C LYS A 38 -11.15 12.40 -9.84
N ARG A 39 -11.93 13.47 -9.65
CA ARG A 39 -13.28 13.40 -9.06
C ARG A 39 -14.26 12.48 -9.80
N ALA A 40 -13.93 12.11 -11.05
CA ALA A 40 -14.72 11.20 -11.86
C ALA A 40 -14.23 9.75 -11.75
N ASP A 41 -12.99 9.54 -11.30
CA ASP A 41 -12.53 8.22 -10.90
C ASP A 41 -13.14 7.97 -9.52
N HIS A 42 -13.89 6.89 -9.37
CA HIS A 42 -14.51 6.54 -8.08
C HIS A 42 -13.70 5.45 -7.37
N HIS A 43 -12.44 5.27 -7.77
CA HIS A 43 -11.64 4.12 -7.39
C HIS A 43 -10.40 4.57 -6.66
N ALA A 44 -10.12 3.93 -5.54
CA ALA A 44 -8.86 4.05 -4.85
C ALA A 44 -8.09 2.75 -4.99
N ASP A 45 -6.79 2.86 -5.26
CA ASP A 45 -5.92 1.70 -5.50
C ASP A 45 -5.15 1.36 -4.23
N ILE A 46 -5.08 0.07 -3.90
CA ILE A 46 -4.04 -0.46 -3.01
C ILE A 46 -3.07 -1.26 -3.83
N THR A 47 -1.80 -0.93 -3.68
CA THR A 47 -0.71 -1.77 -4.13
C THR A 47 0.02 -2.33 -2.93
N TRP A 48 0.20 -3.66 -2.92
CA TRP A 48 1.05 -4.34 -1.97
C TRP A 48 2.22 -5.00 -2.69
N ARG A 49 3.44 -4.70 -2.24
CA ARG A 49 4.68 -5.33 -2.74
C ARG A 49 5.53 -5.81 -1.58
N SER A 50 6.11 -6.99 -1.70
CA SER A 50 6.93 -7.60 -0.66
C SER A 50 8.00 -8.50 -1.26
N THR A 51 9.20 -8.47 -0.68
CA THR A 51 10.32 -9.35 -1.09
C THR A 51 10.21 -10.76 -0.51
N TRP A 52 9.15 -11.02 0.25
CA TRP A 52 8.84 -12.34 0.81
C TRP A 52 7.34 -12.62 0.71
N PRO A 53 6.92 -13.90 0.80
CA PRO A 53 5.51 -14.28 0.75
C PRO A 53 4.77 -13.72 1.97
N LEU A 54 4.24 -12.51 1.82
CA LEU A 54 3.43 -11.81 2.80
C LEU A 54 2.19 -11.34 2.07
N MET A 55 1.04 -11.81 2.52
CA MET A 55 -0.26 -11.40 2.01
C MET A 55 -0.82 -10.31 2.91
N LEU A 56 -1.60 -9.40 2.35
CA LEU A 56 -2.40 -8.51 3.18
C LEU A 56 -3.50 -9.33 3.85
N GLU A 57 -3.66 -9.12 5.16
CA GLU A 57 -4.74 -9.77 5.87
C GLU A 57 -6.10 -9.21 5.42
N PRO A 58 -7.16 -10.03 5.31
CA PRO A 58 -8.47 -9.56 4.88
C PRO A 58 -9.03 -8.39 5.69
N ARG A 59 -8.66 -8.28 6.98
CA ARG A 59 -9.03 -7.15 7.84
C ARG A 59 -8.42 -5.83 7.38
N VAL A 60 -7.19 -5.87 6.85
CA VAL A 60 -6.51 -4.69 6.30
C VAL A 60 -7.25 -4.24 5.04
N CYS A 61 -7.51 -5.15 4.11
CA CYS A 61 -8.25 -4.83 2.89
C CYS A 61 -9.61 -4.19 3.21
N ARG A 62 -10.41 -4.81 4.09
CA ARG A 62 -11.71 -4.25 4.51
C ARG A 62 -11.61 -2.88 5.16
N ALA A 63 -10.61 -2.67 6.02
CA ALA A 63 -10.42 -1.39 6.69
C ALA A 63 -10.18 -0.28 5.66
N TRP A 64 -9.29 -0.50 4.69
CA TRP A 64 -9.01 0.50 3.67
C TRP A 64 -10.15 0.71 2.66
N THR A 65 -10.87 -0.36 2.27
CA THR A 65 -12.09 -0.23 1.46
C THR A 65 -13.13 0.65 2.15
N THR A 66 -13.36 0.43 3.45
CA THR A 66 -14.31 1.22 4.25
C THR A 66 -13.95 2.71 4.24
N ILE A 67 -12.65 3.04 4.33
CA ILE A 67 -12.19 4.43 4.39
C ILE A 67 -12.33 5.12 3.03
N ALA A 68 -12.09 4.42 1.91
CA ALA A 68 -12.30 4.99 0.58
C ALA A 68 -13.78 5.31 0.33
N VAL A 69 -14.70 4.39 0.65
CA VAL A 69 -16.15 4.64 0.56
C VAL A 69 -16.55 5.86 1.40
N LYS A 70 -16.05 5.97 2.64
CA LYS A 70 -16.33 7.12 3.51
C LYS A 70 -15.81 8.45 2.97
N ARG A 71 -14.68 8.43 2.24
CA ARG A 71 -14.05 9.63 1.67
C ARG A 71 -14.78 10.12 0.44
N ASP A 72 -15.18 9.23 -0.46
CA ASP A 72 -15.74 9.63 -1.76
C ASP A 72 -17.26 9.88 -1.70
N LYS A 73 -17.91 9.58 -0.56
CA LYS A 73 -19.37 9.70 -0.34
C LYS A 73 -20.21 8.99 -1.41
N ARG A 74 -19.59 8.08 -2.16
CA ARG A 74 -20.15 7.24 -3.23
C ARG A 74 -19.58 5.84 -3.06
N GLU A 75 -20.30 4.85 -3.58
CA GLU A 75 -19.80 3.47 -3.66
C GLU A 75 -18.62 3.46 -4.63
N GLY A 76 -17.41 3.60 -4.08
CA GLY A 76 -16.18 3.46 -4.83
C GLY A 76 -15.73 2.00 -4.82
N GLU A 77 -15.48 1.45 -6.00
CA GLU A 77 -14.84 0.14 -6.11
C GLU A 77 -13.36 0.26 -5.73
N PHE A 78 -12.85 -0.79 -5.11
CA PHE A 78 -11.51 -0.82 -4.55
C PHE A 78 -10.71 -1.92 -5.23
N ASP A 79 -9.74 -1.53 -6.05
CA ASP A 79 -8.83 -2.48 -6.66
C ASP A 79 -7.65 -2.74 -5.71
N VAL A 80 -7.69 -3.90 -5.07
CA VAL A 80 -6.52 -4.41 -4.35
C VAL A 80 -5.66 -5.13 -5.38
N VAL A 81 -4.65 -4.41 -5.88
CA VAL A 81 -3.60 -5.01 -6.68
C VAL A 81 -2.57 -5.59 -5.71
N GLU A 82 -2.74 -6.88 -5.39
CA GLU A 82 -1.65 -7.66 -4.85
C GLU A 82 -0.62 -7.82 -5.98
N GLY A 83 0.49 -7.08 -5.88
CA GLY A 83 1.48 -7.07 -6.95
C GLY A 83 2.05 -8.48 -7.16
N PRO A 84 2.32 -8.89 -8.42
CA PRO A 84 2.85 -10.22 -8.75
C PRO A 84 4.32 -10.45 -8.31
N GLU A 85 4.91 -9.51 -7.60
CA GLU A 85 6.34 -9.48 -7.39
C GLU A 85 6.70 -9.92 -5.98
N MET A 86 6.48 -11.22 -5.72
CA MET A 86 7.38 -11.98 -4.85
C MET A 86 8.78 -11.96 -5.48
N LEU A 87 9.44 -10.81 -5.40
CA LEU A 87 10.82 -10.69 -5.83
C LEU A 87 11.64 -11.35 -4.73
N TYR A 88 11.96 -12.63 -4.94
CA TYR A 88 12.89 -13.34 -4.07
C TYR A 88 14.27 -12.72 -4.26
N PHE A 89 14.55 -11.70 -3.45
CA PHE A 89 15.86 -11.07 -3.45
C PHE A 89 16.78 -11.81 -2.49
N GLY A 90 18.01 -12.08 -2.94
CA GLY A 90 19.05 -12.59 -2.04
C GLY A 90 19.19 -11.69 -0.81
N LYS A 91 19.39 -12.30 0.36
CA LYS A 91 19.42 -11.65 1.69
C LYS A 91 20.37 -10.44 1.81
N ASP A 92 21.29 -10.26 0.85
CA ASP A 92 22.32 -9.22 0.86
C ASP A 92 22.02 -7.98 -0.01
N LYS A 93 20.91 -7.99 -0.77
CA LYS A 93 20.53 -6.85 -1.63
C LYS A 93 19.82 -5.72 -0.87
N ILE A 94 19.12 -6.03 0.21
CA ILE A 94 18.47 -5.03 1.08
C ILE A 94 19.22 -4.98 2.39
N ARG A 95 19.95 -3.89 2.64
CA ARG A 95 20.73 -3.68 3.87
C ARG A 95 20.07 -2.65 4.78
N SER A 96 19.21 -1.80 4.23
CA SER A 96 18.55 -0.71 4.93
C SER A 96 17.13 -0.43 4.38
N HIS A 97 16.38 0.44 5.06
CA HIS A 97 15.11 0.98 4.54
C HIS A 97 15.32 1.85 3.28
N GLY A 98 16.48 2.49 3.13
CA GLY A 98 16.81 3.26 1.93
C GLY A 98 16.98 2.37 0.70
N ASP A 99 17.63 1.22 0.87
CA ASP A 99 17.78 0.23 -0.20
C ASP A 99 16.41 -0.27 -0.65
N ALA A 100 15.48 -0.50 0.27
CA ALA A 100 14.12 -0.90 -0.05
C ALA A 100 13.42 0.09 -0.99
N ILE A 101 13.52 1.38 -0.70
CA ILE A 101 12.95 2.45 -1.54
C ILE A 101 13.58 2.43 -2.93
N HIS A 102 14.91 2.41 -3.00
CA HIS A 102 15.61 2.33 -4.29
C HIS A 102 15.15 1.11 -5.08
N HIS A 103 15.05 -0.08 -4.49
CA HIS A 103 14.66 -1.30 -5.19
C HIS A 103 13.25 -1.27 -5.76
N PHE A 104 12.27 -0.75 -5.03
CA PHE A 104 10.87 -0.74 -5.48
C PHE A 104 10.54 0.32 -6.55
N TYR A 105 11.46 1.26 -6.80
CA TYR A 105 11.28 2.37 -7.75
C TYR A 105 12.28 2.39 -8.92
N SER A 106 13.27 1.51 -8.94
CA SER A 106 14.35 1.51 -9.95
C SER A 106 14.21 0.42 -11.03
N LEU A 107 13.03 -0.19 -11.15
CA LEU A 107 12.70 -1.20 -12.17
C LEU A 107 11.68 -0.64 -13.17
#